data_AF-A0A2N8HG03-F1
#
_entry.id   AF-A0A2N8HG03-F1
#
_cell.length_a   1.000
_cell.length_b   1.000
_cell.length_c   1.000
_cell.angle_alpha   90.00
_cell.angle_beta   90.00
_cell.angle_gamma   90.00
#
_symmetry.space_group_name_H-M   'P 1'
#
loop_
_entity.id
_entity.type
_entity.pdbx_description
1 polymer ?
#
loop_
_entity_poly.entity_id
_entity_poly.type
_entity_poly.pdbx_seq_one_letter_code
_entity_poly.pdbx_strand_id
1 'polypeptide(L)'
;MACCVSSGHAADSFDFQHLREYQKLTCQYSQERNLSKAAETDAQLRQLLPKIIPNIIKDLPSISQHRQTLLSIYLRKLPDEDYLNVAECLVQYVNFNNSEQVQFLENTLFEPFESSRDNFFAMNWRNARVRQLCKQLQERIDPKNPIHGKMTAILNGEEFKNMMQEAFRGDFRIPMRLPHRDDEPQFQKWGASEKDQMAAIKNLREEWDKACKALLDMKGKENVDQVAQAWKKATGAAEKVMNLLPPPAENARHHIGLYFYQNFFKECRDLAQAGQEPDSTYQKVLHKFLKFDENDKELWDKLMPFGEFYKTMSNADSYLNEEAVYLHTEANRQDERTKRLSRGR
;
A
#
# COMPACT_ATOMS: atom_id res chain seq x y z
N MET A 1 32.78 -49.46 8.18
CA MET A 1 33.79 -49.08 9.20
C MET A 1 34.56 -47.91 8.60
N ALA A 2 34.24 -46.68 9.01
CA ALA A 2 34.90 -45.94 10.09
C ALA A 2 36.33 -45.52 9.65
N CYS A 3 36.79 -44.26 9.68
CA CYS A 3 36.49 -43.16 10.59
C CYS A 3 36.70 -41.78 9.93
N CYS A 4 36.02 -40.81 10.54
CA CYS A 4 36.14 -39.37 10.44
C CYS A 4 37.59 -38.86 10.52
N VAL A 5 37.85 -37.75 9.83
CA VAL A 5 38.68 -36.66 10.38
C VAL A 5 37.84 -35.39 10.33
N SER A 6 37.53 -34.90 11.53
CA SER A 6 36.96 -33.59 11.82
C SER A 6 37.94 -32.48 11.45
N SER A 7 37.49 -31.51 10.66
CA SER A 7 38.00 -30.13 10.74
C SER A 7 36.84 -29.22 11.12
N GLY A 8 36.74 -28.95 12.41
CA GLY A 8 35.91 -27.86 12.92
C GLY A 8 36.51 -26.51 12.57
N HIS A 9 35.62 -25.52 12.43
CA HIS A 9 35.86 -24.08 12.48
C HIS A 9 36.44 -23.42 11.21
N ALA A 10 35.58 -23.28 10.20
CA ALA A 10 35.26 -21.96 9.68
C ALA A 10 33.75 -21.96 9.44
N ALA A 11 33.00 -21.13 10.16
CA ALA A 11 31.73 -20.69 9.63
C ALA A 11 32.11 -19.91 8.36
N ASP A 12 31.91 -20.51 7.19
CA ASP A 12 32.16 -19.86 5.90
C ASP A 12 31.53 -18.47 5.96
N SER A 13 32.39 -17.44 5.96
CA SER A 13 31.95 -16.05 5.99
C SER A 13 31.32 -15.75 4.64
N PHE A 14 30.04 -16.06 4.49
CA PHE A 14 29.26 -15.71 3.32
C PHE A 14 29.27 -14.18 3.20
N ASP A 15 29.78 -13.67 2.08
CA ASP A 15 30.13 -12.26 1.87
C ASP A 15 29.48 -11.68 0.60
N PHE A 16 29.86 -10.44 0.24
CA PHE A 16 29.35 -9.75 -0.95
C PHE A 16 29.69 -10.45 -2.28
N GLN A 17 30.74 -11.28 -2.33
CA GLN A 17 31.10 -12.02 -3.53
C GLN A 17 30.08 -13.12 -3.80
N HIS A 18 29.66 -13.83 -2.76
CA HIS A 18 28.66 -14.88 -2.86
C HIS A 18 27.30 -14.33 -3.35
N LEU A 19 26.86 -13.17 -2.86
CA LEU A 19 25.64 -12.51 -3.35
C LEU A 19 25.68 -12.27 -4.86
N ARG A 20 26.84 -11.88 -5.40
CA ARG A 20 27.02 -11.67 -6.85
C ARG A 20 27.01 -12.97 -7.64
N GLU A 21 27.58 -14.03 -7.10
CA GLU A 21 27.57 -15.34 -7.76
C GLU A 21 26.14 -15.88 -7.89
N TYR A 22 25.33 -15.78 -6.84
CA TYR A 22 23.91 -16.14 -6.89
C TYR A 22 23.13 -15.26 -7.88
N GLN A 23 23.35 -13.94 -7.89
CA GLN A 23 22.70 -13.05 -8.87
C GLN A 23 23.07 -13.38 -10.32
N LYS A 24 24.34 -13.73 -10.59
CA LYS A 24 24.79 -14.18 -11.91
C LYS A 24 24.09 -15.46 -12.32
N LEU A 25 23.99 -16.45 -11.42
CA LEU A 25 23.31 -17.71 -11.66
C LEU A 25 21.81 -17.51 -11.95
N THR A 26 21.13 -16.67 -11.17
CA THR A 26 19.72 -16.33 -11.42
C THR A 26 19.51 -15.70 -12.80
N CYS A 27 20.40 -14.78 -13.20
CA CYS A 27 20.37 -14.15 -14.52
C CYS A 27 20.62 -15.19 -15.64
N GLN A 28 21.61 -16.05 -15.46
CA GLN A 28 21.93 -17.11 -16.41
C GLN A 28 20.73 -18.06 -16.63
N TYR A 29 20.13 -18.58 -15.56
CA TYR A 29 18.96 -19.45 -15.67
C TYR A 29 17.77 -18.74 -16.33
N SER A 30 17.60 -17.44 -16.08
CA SER A 30 16.55 -16.64 -16.74
C SER A 30 16.81 -16.50 -18.24
N GLN A 31 18.05 -16.28 -18.65
CA GLN A 31 18.45 -16.20 -20.07
C GLN A 31 18.28 -17.55 -20.78
N GLU A 32 18.55 -18.65 -20.08
CA GLU A 32 18.32 -20.03 -20.54
C GLU A 32 16.83 -20.44 -20.52
N ARG A 33 15.91 -19.53 -20.18
CA ARG A 33 14.46 -19.76 -19.99
C ARG A 33 14.11 -20.81 -18.93
N ASN A 34 15.03 -21.15 -18.03
CA ASN A 34 14.78 -22.02 -16.89
C ASN A 34 14.27 -21.23 -15.68
N LEU A 35 13.02 -20.77 -15.78
CA LEU A 35 12.42 -19.88 -14.78
C LEU A 35 12.23 -20.52 -13.40
N SER A 36 12.02 -21.84 -13.32
CA SER A 36 11.92 -22.56 -12.03
C SER A 36 13.24 -22.48 -11.27
N LYS A 37 14.34 -22.82 -11.95
CA LYS A 37 15.67 -22.84 -11.33
C LYS A 37 16.17 -21.43 -11.00
N ALA A 38 15.83 -20.43 -11.83
CA ALA A 38 16.05 -19.03 -11.50
C ALA A 38 15.31 -18.62 -10.21
N ALA A 39 14.03 -18.98 -10.08
CA ALA A 39 13.24 -18.68 -8.88
C ALA A 39 13.75 -19.40 -7.62
N GLU A 40 14.16 -20.66 -7.74
CA GLU A 40 14.77 -21.43 -6.64
C GLU A 40 16.09 -20.81 -6.17
N THR A 41 16.97 -20.45 -7.11
CA THR A 41 18.26 -19.81 -6.80
C THR A 41 18.06 -18.45 -6.13
N ASP A 42 17.09 -17.67 -6.62
CA ASP A 42 16.73 -16.39 -6.03
C ASP A 42 16.15 -16.55 -4.62
N ALA A 43 15.27 -17.53 -4.40
CA ALA A 43 14.73 -17.84 -3.08
C ALA A 43 15.82 -18.28 -2.08
N GLN A 44 16.80 -19.08 -2.52
CA GLN A 44 17.95 -19.45 -1.70
C GLN A 44 18.78 -18.23 -1.30
N LEU A 45 19.08 -17.34 -2.25
CA LEU A 45 19.79 -16.10 -1.96
C LEU A 45 19.04 -15.27 -0.90
N ARG A 46 17.72 -15.11 -1.05
CA ARG A 46 16.89 -14.35 -0.11
C ARG A 46 16.95 -14.88 1.33
N GLN A 47 16.92 -16.21 1.51
CA GLN A 47 17.07 -16.83 2.83
C GLN A 47 18.43 -16.58 3.49
N LEU A 48 19.46 -16.33 2.69
CA LEU A 48 20.81 -16.07 3.19
C LEU A 48 21.03 -14.60 3.53
N LEU A 49 20.29 -13.66 2.91
CA LEU A 49 20.49 -12.21 3.09
C LEU A 49 20.59 -11.77 4.57
N PRO A 50 19.68 -12.15 5.49
CA PRO A 50 19.79 -11.76 6.90
C PRO A 50 21.11 -12.17 7.56
N LYS A 51 21.71 -13.29 7.14
CA LYS A 51 22.98 -13.80 7.67
C LYS A 51 24.20 -13.04 7.15
N ILE A 52 24.06 -12.38 5.99
CA ILE A 52 25.16 -11.72 5.27
C ILE A 52 25.19 -10.21 5.58
N ILE A 53 24.03 -9.62 5.87
CA ILE A 53 23.88 -8.19 6.20
C ILE A 53 24.93 -7.69 7.21
N PRO A 54 25.26 -8.39 8.32
CA PRO A 54 26.28 -7.94 9.25
C PRO A 54 27.67 -7.78 8.60
N ASN A 55 28.05 -8.72 7.73
CA ASN A 55 29.32 -8.68 7.00
C ASN A 55 29.32 -7.54 5.97
N ILE A 56 28.21 -7.36 5.25
CA ILE A 56 28.03 -6.24 4.32
C ILE A 56 28.23 -4.91 5.06
N ILE A 57 27.58 -4.71 6.21
CA ILE A 57 27.68 -3.46 6.99
C ILE A 57 29.12 -3.22 7.45
N LYS A 58 29.79 -4.26 7.93
CA LYS A 58 31.20 -4.18 8.35
C LYS A 58 32.11 -3.77 7.18
N ASP A 59 31.85 -4.31 5.99
CA ASP A 59 32.68 -4.12 4.81
C ASP A 59 32.29 -2.89 3.97
N LEU A 60 31.20 -2.19 4.29
CA LEU A 60 30.72 -0.99 3.58
C LEU A 60 31.84 -0.01 3.19
N PRO A 61 32.77 0.38 4.10
CA PRO A 61 33.84 1.33 3.77
C PRO A 61 34.80 0.85 2.68
N SER A 62 34.88 -0.47 2.46
CA SER A 62 35.70 -1.09 1.40
C SER A 62 34.95 -1.29 0.08
N ILE A 63 33.64 -1.02 0.07
CA ILE A 63 32.78 -1.16 -1.09
C ILE A 63 32.59 0.22 -1.73
N SER A 64 32.87 0.34 -3.03
CA SER A 64 32.66 1.60 -3.76
C SER A 64 31.20 2.09 -3.65
N GLN A 65 30.99 3.41 -3.55
CA GLN A 65 29.66 4.04 -3.46
C GLN A 65 28.68 3.54 -4.54
N HIS A 66 29.12 3.41 -5.81
CA HIS A 66 28.28 2.86 -6.89
C HIS A 66 27.72 1.46 -6.57
N ARG A 67 28.54 0.59 -5.95
CA ARG A 67 28.12 -0.76 -5.54
C ARG A 67 27.17 -0.72 -4.34
N GLN A 68 27.38 0.18 -3.40
CA GLN A 68 26.44 0.38 -2.29
C GLN A 68 25.07 0.79 -2.82
N THR A 69 25.01 1.69 -3.81
CA THR A 69 23.76 2.07 -4.50
C THR A 69 23.10 0.90 -5.21
N LEU A 70 23.84 0.08 -5.96
CA LEU A 70 23.27 -1.10 -6.61
C LEU A 70 22.71 -2.11 -5.60
N LEU A 71 23.40 -2.28 -4.47
CA LEU A 71 22.93 -3.16 -3.41
C LEU A 71 21.64 -2.64 -2.76
N SER A 72 21.58 -1.36 -2.42
CA SER A 72 20.35 -0.78 -1.84
C SER A 72 19.17 -0.92 -2.81
N ILE A 73 19.37 -0.66 -4.12
CA ILE A 73 18.36 -0.88 -5.16
C ILE A 73 17.90 -2.35 -5.20
N TYR A 74 18.83 -3.30 -5.09
CA TYR A 74 18.49 -4.73 -5.07
C TYR A 74 17.67 -5.09 -3.82
N LEU A 75 18.13 -4.69 -2.63
CA LEU A 75 17.43 -4.97 -1.37
C LEU A 75 16.02 -4.37 -1.35
N ARG A 76 15.83 -3.17 -1.94
CA ARG A 76 14.51 -2.56 -2.11
C ARG A 76 13.60 -3.31 -3.09
N LYS A 77 14.10 -4.24 -3.91
CA LYS A 77 13.27 -5.02 -4.85
C LYS A 77 12.89 -6.40 -4.31
N LEU A 78 13.32 -6.73 -3.09
CA LEU A 78 12.95 -7.98 -2.43
C LEU A 78 11.43 -8.07 -2.21
N PRO A 79 10.85 -9.28 -2.15
CA PRO A 79 9.50 -9.46 -1.63
C PRO A 79 9.35 -8.85 -0.24
N ASP A 80 8.14 -8.43 0.09
CA ASP A 80 7.89 -7.56 1.25
C ASP A 80 8.30 -8.16 2.61
N GLU A 81 8.10 -9.47 2.81
CA GLU A 81 8.60 -10.17 4.01
C GLU A 81 10.13 -10.24 4.05
N ASP A 82 10.77 -10.56 2.93
CA ASP A 82 12.24 -10.62 2.83
C ASP A 82 12.86 -9.23 3.04
N TYR A 83 12.20 -8.20 2.49
CA TYR A 83 12.57 -6.79 2.69
C TYR A 83 12.47 -6.39 4.17
N LEU A 84 11.37 -6.75 4.86
CA LEU A 84 11.20 -6.45 6.28
C LEU A 84 12.27 -7.16 7.14
N ASN A 85 12.56 -8.43 6.86
CA ASN A 85 13.65 -9.17 7.52
C ASN A 85 15.00 -8.46 7.34
N VAL A 86 15.31 -8.03 6.12
CA VAL A 86 16.54 -7.28 5.83
C VAL A 86 16.55 -5.94 6.55
N ALA A 87 15.44 -5.22 6.57
CA ALA A 87 15.31 -3.93 7.25
C ALA A 87 15.58 -4.06 8.76
N GLU A 88 15.01 -5.07 9.40
CA GLU A 88 15.27 -5.40 10.82
C GLU A 88 16.74 -5.70 11.07
N CYS A 89 17.38 -6.52 10.22
CA CYS A 89 18.81 -6.78 10.33
C CYS A 89 19.65 -5.52 10.14
N LEU A 90 19.34 -4.68 9.16
CA LEU A 90 20.07 -3.43 8.93
C LEU A 90 20.01 -2.53 10.17
N VAL A 91 18.81 -2.32 10.73
CA VAL A 91 18.64 -1.51 11.95
C VAL A 91 19.40 -2.13 13.11
N GLN A 92 19.38 -3.45 13.28
CA GLN A 92 20.11 -4.12 14.34
C GLN A 92 21.62 -3.86 14.27
N TYR A 93 22.24 -4.03 13.10
CA TYR A 93 23.70 -4.09 12.95
C TYR A 93 24.38 -2.78 12.57
N VAL A 94 23.65 -1.78 12.06
CA VAL A 94 24.22 -0.47 11.72
C VAL A 94 24.76 0.22 12.98
N ASN A 95 25.98 0.75 12.88
CA ASN A 95 26.52 1.69 13.85
C ASN A 95 26.00 3.10 13.51
N PHE A 96 25.08 3.61 14.33
CA PHE A 96 24.46 4.93 14.14
C PHE A 96 25.42 6.11 14.34
N ASN A 97 26.63 5.87 14.87
CA ASN A 97 27.68 6.87 14.92
C ASN A 97 28.55 6.91 13.64
N ASN A 98 28.33 5.99 12.70
CA ASN A 98 29.02 5.95 11.42
C ASN A 98 28.10 6.49 10.31
N SER A 99 28.46 7.67 9.78
CA SER A 99 27.65 8.37 8.77
C SER A 99 27.47 7.58 7.47
N GLU A 100 28.46 6.79 7.05
CA GLU A 100 28.37 5.97 5.83
C GLU A 100 27.37 4.82 6.01
N GLN A 101 27.42 4.14 7.17
CA GLN A 101 26.47 3.06 7.47
C GLN A 101 25.04 3.57 7.65
N VAL A 102 24.89 4.73 8.30
CA VAL A 102 23.59 5.41 8.39
C VAL A 102 23.10 5.76 6.98
N GLN A 103 23.91 6.43 6.15
CA GLN A 103 23.50 6.78 4.78
C GLN A 103 23.08 5.54 3.95
N PHE A 104 23.77 4.41 4.10
CA PHE A 104 23.39 3.15 3.45
C PHE A 104 22.03 2.61 3.95
N LEU A 105 21.80 2.64 5.26
CA LEU A 105 20.52 2.29 5.88
C LEU A 105 19.40 3.17 5.31
N GLU A 106 19.60 4.48 5.31
CA GLU A 106 18.61 5.45 4.82
C GLU A 106 18.27 5.19 3.36
N ASN A 107 19.28 5.00 2.51
CA ASN A 107 19.08 4.72 1.09
C ASN A 107 18.38 3.38 0.80
N THR A 108 18.50 2.43 1.74
CA THR A 108 17.89 1.11 1.61
C THR A 108 16.45 1.10 2.14
N LEU A 109 16.19 1.81 3.24
CA LEU A 109 14.86 1.86 3.86
C LEU A 109 13.94 2.88 3.20
N PHE A 110 14.51 4.01 2.75
CA PHE A 110 13.78 5.15 2.22
C PHE A 110 14.28 5.44 0.79
N GLU A 111 13.34 5.58 -0.13
CA GLU A 111 13.67 5.77 -1.54
C GLU A 111 13.48 7.23 -1.94
N PRO A 112 14.52 7.96 -2.37
CA PRO A 112 14.41 9.39 -2.67
C PRO A 112 13.65 9.73 -3.97
N PHE A 113 13.34 8.76 -4.85
CA PHE A 113 12.85 9.05 -6.21
C PHE A 113 11.66 8.23 -6.74
N GLU A 114 11.29 7.10 -6.12
CA GLU A 114 10.19 6.24 -6.63
C GLU A 114 9.10 5.87 -5.60
N SER A 115 9.13 6.46 -4.39
CA SER A 115 8.15 6.34 -3.26
C SER A 115 7.72 4.92 -2.82
N SER A 116 8.20 3.86 -3.48
CA SER A 116 7.61 2.52 -3.39
C SER A 116 7.74 1.85 -2.03
N ARG A 117 8.79 2.17 -1.27
CA ARG A 117 9.09 1.58 0.05
C ARG A 117 8.73 2.45 1.25
N ASP A 118 8.62 3.76 1.07
CA ASP A 118 8.01 4.64 2.08
C ASP A 118 6.56 4.23 2.32
N ASN A 119 5.88 3.93 1.22
CA ASN A 119 4.53 3.41 1.20
C ASN A 119 4.44 2.03 1.87
N PHE A 120 5.53 1.26 1.95
CA PHE A 120 5.49 -0.07 2.55
C PHE A 120 5.32 0.04 4.05
N PHE A 121 6.11 0.89 4.70
CA PHE A 121 5.94 1.16 6.13
C PHE A 121 4.62 1.87 6.41
N ALA A 122 4.20 2.79 5.54
CA ALA A 122 2.90 3.44 5.63
C ALA A 122 1.74 2.44 5.51
N MET A 123 1.75 1.53 4.53
CA MET A 123 0.71 0.51 4.35
C MET A 123 0.64 -0.46 5.53
N ASN A 124 1.80 -0.81 6.07
CA ASN A 124 1.92 -1.84 7.11
C ASN A 124 2.12 -1.25 8.51
N TRP A 125 1.74 0.01 8.73
CA TRP A 125 1.98 0.76 9.97
C TRP A 125 1.31 0.17 11.22
N ARG A 126 0.34 -0.74 11.04
CA ARG A 126 -0.33 -1.47 12.13
C ARG A 126 0.39 -2.77 12.50
N ASN A 127 1.24 -3.29 11.61
CA ASN A 127 1.99 -4.53 11.82
C ASN A 127 3.00 -4.36 12.97
N ALA A 128 3.03 -5.33 13.90
CA ALA A 128 3.85 -5.25 15.10
C ALA A 128 5.35 -5.11 14.80
N ARG A 129 5.85 -5.83 13.79
CA ARG A 129 7.26 -5.78 13.38
C ARG A 129 7.64 -4.43 12.78
N VAL A 130 6.79 -3.89 11.91
CA VAL A 130 6.98 -2.55 11.34
C VAL A 130 7.01 -1.49 12.45
N ARG A 131 6.07 -1.54 13.39
CA ARG A 131 6.02 -0.59 14.51
C ARG A 131 7.24 -0.70 15.42
N GLN A 132 7.68 -1.91 15.72
CA GLN A 132 8.90 -2.14 16.48
C GLN A 132 10.13 -1.57 15.77
N LEU A 133 10.27 -1.80 14.48
CA LEU A 133 11.36 -1.25 13.67
C LEU A 133 11.38 0.28 13.70
N CYS A 134 10.23 0.92 13.50
CA CYS A 134 10.11 2.38 13.56
C CYS A 134 10.50 2.95 14.93
N LYS A 135 10.08 2.29 16.03
CA LYS A 135 10.46 2.67 17.40
C LYS A 135 11.98 2.55 17.59
N GLN A 136 12.58 1.44 17.18
CA GLN A 136 14.04 1.23 17.26
C GLN A 136 14.83 2.25 16.46
N LEU A 137 14.33 2.64 15.28
CA LEU A 137 14.94 3.69 14.46
C LEU A 137 14.87 5.05 15.16
N GLN A 138 13.72 5.42 15.74
CA GLN A 138 13.58 6.68 16.49
C GLN A 138 14.51 6.76 17.70
N GLU A 139 14.71 5.65 18.41
CA GLU A 139 15.59 5.60 19.58
C GLU A 139 17.08 5.76 19.23
N ARG A 140 17.48 5.45 17.98
CA ARG A 140 18.89 5.33 17.59
C ARG A 140 19.35 6.39 16.59
N ILE A 141 18.44 6.98 15.81
CA ILE A 141 18.74 8.06 14.87
C ILE A 141 18.76 9.41 15.60
N ASP A 142 19.59 10.36 15.14
CA ASP A 142 19.58 11.74 15.63
C ASP A 142 18.16 12.35 15.51
N PRO A 143 17.59 12.91 16.59
CA PRO A 143 16.28 13.57 16.54
C PRO A 143 16.15 14.68 15.47
N LYS A 144 17.26 15.27 15.02
CA LYS A 144 17.29 16.27 13.95
C LYS A 144 17.32 15.67 12.54
N ASN A 145 17.53 14.36 12.42
CA ASN A 145 17.49 13.67 11.14
C ASN A 145 16.05 13.65 10.59
N PRO A 146 15.81 13.98 9.31
CA PRO A 146 14.48 13.96 8.69
C PRO A 146 13.71 12.64 8.86
N ILE A 147 14.41 11.52 8.96
CA ILE A 147 13.80 10.18 9.15
C ILE A 147 13.09 10.06 10.50
N HIS A 148 13.59 10.74 11.54
CA HIS A 148 12.95 10.70 12.85
C HIS A 148 11.50 11.20 12.76
N GLY A 149 11.27 12.32 12.07
CA GLY A 149 9.92 12.86 11.81
C GLY A 149 9.05 11.89 11.01
N LYS A 150 9.62 11.25 9.99
CA LYS A 150 8.92 10.25 9.17
C LYS A 150 8.47 9.04 9.99
N MET A 151 9.30 8.55 10.91
CA MET A 151 8.93 7.43 11.77
C MET A 151 7.75 7.79 12.70
N THR A 152 7.72 9.03 13.20
CA THR A 152 6.58 9.53 13.98
C THR A 152 5.30 9.53 13.15
N ALA A 153 5.37 10.05 11.93
CA ALA A 153 4.24 10.10 11.02
C ALA A 153 3.72 8.70 10.68
N ILE A 154 4.60 7.71 10.45
CA ILE A 154 4.21 6.30 10.24
C ILE A 154 3.54 5.72 11.48
N LEU A 155 4.14 5.88 12.66
CA LEU A 155 3.61 5.32 13.91
C LEU A 155 2.22 5.88 14.26
N ASN A 156 1.94 7.12 13.86
CA ASN A 156 0.66 7.80 14.01
C ASN A 156 -0.35 7.52 12.87
N GLY A 157 0.08 6.81 11.81
CA GLY A 157 -0.75 6.52 10.64
C GLY A 157 -0.95 7.72 9.70
N GLU A 158 -0.18 8.80 9.84
CA GLU A 158 -0.27 9.98 8.98
C GLU A 158 0.21 9.69 7.55
N GLU A 159 1.33 8.97 7.40
CA GLU A 159 1.82 8.55 6.09
C GLU A 159 0.82 7.63 5.37
N PHE A 160 0.14 6.76 6.11
CA PHE A 160 -0.92 5.93 5.58
C PHE A 160 -2.07 6.79 5.04
N LYS A 161 -2.49 7.81 5.80
CA LYS A 161 -3.56 8.73 5.38
C LYS A 161 -3.20 9.49 4.11
N ASN A 162 -1.98 10.00 4.01
CA ASN A 162 -1.49 10.71 2.83
C ASN A 162 -1.48 9.78 1.62
N MET A 163 -0.91 8.58 1.76
CA MET A 163 -0.92 7.56 0.71
C MET A 163 -2.34 7.24 0.22
N MET A 164 -3.29 7.05 1.13
CA MET A 164 -4.68 6.75 0.77
C MET A 164 -5.31 7.89 -0.04
N GLN A 165 -5.10 9.14 0.37
CA GLN A 165 -5.60 10.31 -0.36
C GLN A 165 -4.99 10.42 -1.77
N GLU A 166 -3.70 10.14 -1.93
CA GLU A 166 -3.02 10.13 -3.23
C GLU A 166 -3.49 8.96 -4.12
N ALA A 167 -3.69 7.77 -3.53
CA ALA A 167 -4.23 6.62 -4.23
C ALA A 167 -5.64 6.88 -4.79
N PHE A 168 -6.48 7.61 -4.05
CA PHE A 168 -7.80 8.04 -4.52
C PHE A 168 -7.72 9.05 -5.68
N ARG A 169 -6.64 9.83 -5.78
CA ARG A 169 -6.42 10.80 -6.88
C ARG A 169 -5.84 10.17 -8.14
N GLY A 170 -5.38 8.92 -8.08
CA GLY A 170 -4.97 8.14 -9.25
C GLY A 170 -3.46 8.03 -9.49
N ASP A 171 -2.63 8.71 -8.69
CA ASP A 171 -1.21 8.90 -8.98
C ASP A 171 -0.25 7.99 -8.19
N PHE A 172 -0.74 6.87 -7.63
CA PHE A 172 0.03 6.18 -6.58
C PHE A 172 0.25 4.67 -6.79
N ARG A 173 1.50 4.24 -6.63
CA ARG A 173 1.90 2.83 -6.56
C ARG A 173 1.84 2.35 -5.12
N ILE A 174 1.06 1.30 -4.90
CA ILE A 174 0.77 0.78 -3.56
C ILE A 174 1.55 -0.52 -3.38
N PRO A 175 2.29 -0.69 -2.28
CA PRO A 175 3.08 -1.88 -2.00
C PRO A 175 2.20 -3.07 -1.62
N MET A 176 2.77 -4.27 -1.48
CA MET A 176 1.99 -5.37 -0.94
C MET A 176 1.68 -5.12 0.54
N ARG A 177 0.57 -5.66 0.99
CA ARG A 177 0.19 -5.67 2.40
C ARG A 177 0.70 -6.95 3.05
N LEU A 178 1.27 -6.82 4.24
CA LEU A 178 1.60 -7.94 5.12
C LEU A 178 0.31 -8.54 5.72
N PRO A 179 0.35 -9.79 6.21
CA PRO A 179 -0.81 -10.40 6.84
C PRO A 179 -1.30 -9.62 8.07
N HIS A 180 -2.62 -9.42 8.18
CA HIS A 180 -3.22 -8.68 9.31
C HIS A 180 -3.14 -9.38 10.66
N ARG A 181 -2.92 -10.70 10.66
CA ARG A 181 -2.74 -11.49 11.88
C ARG A 181 -1.58 -10.99 12.76
N ASP A 182 -0.64 -10.25 12.15
CA ASP A 182 0.56 -9.74 12.80
C ASP A 182 0.41 -8.26 13.24
N ASP A 183 -0.79 -7.68 13.16
CA ASP A 183 -1.08 -6.31 13.64
C ASP A 183 -0.98 -6.21 15.17
N GLU A 184 -0.52 -5.07 15.71
CA GLU A 184 -0.50 -4.83 17.16
C GLU A 184 -1.92 -4.99 17.77
N PRO A 185 -2.07 -5.55 18.99
CA PRO A 185 -3.37 -5.87 19.59
C PRO A 185 -4.36 -4.70 19.62
N GLN A 186 -3.89 -3.47 19.78
CA GLN A 186 -4.73 -2.26 19.79
C GLN A 186 -5.49 -2.01 18.48
N PHE A 187 -5.02 -2.58 17.36
CA PHE A 187 -5.64 -2.49 16.04
C PHE A 187 -6.52 -3.70 15.70
N GLN A 188 -6.48 -4.76 16.50
CA GLN A 188 -7.28 -5.97 16.34
C GLN A 188 -8.70 -5.77 16.90
N LYS A 189 -9.40 -4.76 16.40
CA LYS A 189 -10.81 -4.49 16.73
C LYS A 189 -11.70 -5.05 15.64
N TRP A 190 -12.58 -5.98 16.01
CA TRP A 190 -13.41 -6.72 15.07
C TRP A 190 -14.84 -6.19 15.02
N GLY A 191 -15.39 -6.15 13.82
CA GLY A 191 -16.73 -5.66 13.52
C GLY A 191 -17.77 -6.75 13.38
N ALA A 192 -18.88 -6.36 12.76
CA ALA A 192 -20.01 -7.23 12.46
C ALA A 192 -19.65 -8.35 11.47
N SER A 193 -20.57 -9.30 11.31
CA SER A 193 -20.41 -10.44 10.40
C SER A 193 -20.28 -10.00 8.93
N GLU A 194 -19.67 -10.82 8.09
CA GLU A 194 -19.58 -10.59 6.64
C GLU A 194 -20.94 -10.26 6.02
N LYS A 195 -21.99 -10.99 6.41
CA LYS A 195 -23.36 -10.77 5.94
C LYS A 195 -23.86 -9.36 6.26
N ASP A 196 -23.65 -8.89 7.49
CA ASP A 196 -24.13 -7.57 7.92
C ASP A 196 -23.36 -6.44 7.23
N GLN A 197 -22.06 -6.62 7.04
CA GLN A 197 -21.22 -5.64 6.35
C GLN A 197 -21.58 -5.57 4.85
N MET A 198 -21.79 -6.71 4.19
CA MET A 198 -22.26 -6.74 2.80
C MET A 198 -23.65 -6.09 2.65
N ALA A 199 -24.55 -6.28 3.61
CA ALA A 199 -25.86 -5.61 3.62
C ALA A 199 -25.72 -4.08 3.75
N ALA A 200 -24.80 -3.59 4.59
CA ALA A 200 -24.51 -2.17 4.69
C ALA A 200 -23.95 -1.59 3.38
N ILE A 201 -23.02 -2.30 2.72
CA ILE A 201 -22.47 -1.89 1.41
C ILE A 201 -23.57 -1.88 0.33
N LYS A 202 -24.46 -2.88 0.33
CA LYS A 202 -25.60 -2.90 -0.59
C LYS A 202 -26.52 -1.70 -0.37
N ASN A 203 -26.86 -1.39 0.88
CA ASN A 203 -27.67 -0.22 1.21
C ASN A 203 -26.99 1.10 0.77
N LEU A 204 -25.67 1.22 0.94
CA LEU A 204 -24.90 2.36 0.41
C LEU A 204 -25.09 2.50 -1.10
N ARG A 205 -24.95 1.41 -1.86
CA ARG A 205 -25.13 1.44 -3.32
C ARG A 205 -26.53 1.89 -3.71
N GLU A 206 -27.56 1.33 -3.07
CA GLU A 206 -28.96 1.67 -3.34
C GLU A 206 -29.27 3.15 -3.04
N GLU A 207 -28.77 3.70 -1.93
CA GLU A 207 -28.99 5.11 -1.60
C GLU A 207 -28.19 6.04 -2.52
N TRP A 208 -26.97 5.64 -2.94
CA TRP A 208 -26.18 6.40 -3.90
C TRP A 208 -26.85 6.46 -5.27
N ASP A 209 -27.34 5.33 -5.80
CA ASP A 209 -28.05 5.28 -7.08
C ASP A 209 -29.32 6.16 -7.05
N LYS A 210 -30.07 6.16 -5.94
CA LYS A 210 -31.23 7.05 -5.73
C LYS A 210 -30.82 8.53 -5.75
N ALA A 211 -29.72 8.89 -5.10
CA ALA A 211 -29.21 10.26 -5.05
C ALA A 211 -28.74 10.74 -6.43
N CYS A 212 -27.99 9.91 -7.16
CA CYS A 212 -27.58 10.16 -8.54
C CYS A 212 -28.80 10.38 -9.44
N LYS A 213 -29.80 9.50 -9.37
CA LYS A 213 -31.04 9.64 -10.16
C LYS A 213 -31.80 10.92 -9.83
N ALA A 214 -31.98 11.23 -8.54
CA ALA A 214 -32.66 12.46 -8.14
C ALA A 214 -31.98 13.71 -8.71
N LEU A 215 -30.65 13.77 -8.67
CA LEU A 215 -29.89 14.88 -9.26
C LEU A 215 -30.09 14.91 -10.78
N LEU A 216 -29.99 13.77 -11.47
CA LEU A 216 -30.19 13.68 -12.93
C LEU A 216 -31.60 14.02 -13.41
N ASP A 217 -32.62 13.81 -12.58
CA ASP A 217 -34.03 14.14 -12.89
C ASP A 217 -34.40 15.59 -12.57
N MET A 218 -33.57 16.31 -11.80
CA MET A 218 -33.82 17.71 -11.40
C MET A 218 -33.91 18.67 -12.59
N LYS A 219 -35.06 19.32 -12.84
CA LYS A 219 -35.25 20.25 -13.97
C LYS A 219 -35.05 21.73 -13.62
N GLY A 220 -35.03 22.05 -12.33
CA GLY A 220 -34.96 23.40 -11.78
C GLY A 220 -34.83 23.38 -10.27
N LYS A 221 -34.96 24.55 -9.62
CA LYS A 221 -34.82 24.69 -8.17
C LYS A 221 -35.98 24.06 -7.39
N GLU A 222 -37.12 23.81 -8.00
CA GLU A 222 -38.31 23.30 -7.30
C GLU A 222 -38.09 21.94 -6.60
N ASN A 223 -37.16 21.12 -7.10
CA ASN A 223 -36.88 19.79 -6.55
C ASN A 223 -35.55 19.72 -5.77
N VAL A 224 -34.90 20.87 -5.53
CA VAL A 224 -33.57 20.91 -4.89
C VAL A 224 -33.58 20.25 -3.51
N ASP A 225 -34.63 20.46 -2.72
CA ASP A 225 -34.73 19.90 -1.36
C ASP A 225 -34.86 18.37 -1.39
N GLN A 226 -35.53 17.82 -2.41
CA GLN A 226 -35.61 16.37 -2.62
C GLN A 226 -34.24 15.80 -3.00
N VAL A 227 -33.50 16.49 -3.87
CA VAL A 227 -32.13 16.09 -4.24
C VAL A 227 -31.21 16.14 -3.02
N ALA A 228 -31.24 17.24 -2.26
CA ALA A 228 -30.47 17.40 -1.04
C ALA A 228 -30.76 16.29 -0.02
N GLN A 229 -32.03 15.93 0.17
CA GLN A 229 -32.42 14.85 1.06
C GLN A 229 -31.95 13.48 0.59
N ALA A 230 -31.94 13.22 -0.71
CA ALA A 230 -31.42 11.97 -1.27
C ALA A 230 -29.91 11.86 -1.03
N TRP A 231 -29.14 12.93 -1.26
CA TRP A 231 -27.71 12.96 -0.96
C TRP A 231 -27.42 12.82 0.54
N LYS A 232 -28.21 13.45 1.44
CA LYS A 232 -28.07 13.24 2.89
C LYS A 232 -28.24 11.77 3.29
N LYS A 233 -29.18 11.04 2.69
CA LYS A 233 -29.35 9.60 2.95
C LYS A 233 -28.15 8.79 2.46
N ALA A 234 -27.64 9.10 1.27
CA ALA A 234 -26.43 8.49 0.74
C ALA A 234 -25.22 8.76 1.66
N THR A 235 -25.04 9.99 2.15
CA THR A 235 -23.99 10.37 3.10
C THR A 235 -24.12 9.59 4.41
N GLY A 236 -25.31 9.48 4.98
CA GLY A 236 -25.51 8.66 6.18
C GLY A 236 -25.24 7.16 5.97
N ALA A 237 -25.48 6.63 4.77
CA ALA A 237 -25.10 5.27 4.43
C ALA A 237 -23.58 5.12 4.26
N ALA A 238 -22.92 6.12 3.66
CA ALA A 238 -21.47 6.20 3.51
C ALA A 238 -20.78 6.22 4.88
N GLU A 239 -21.25 7.05 5.80
CA GLU A 239 -20.70 7.14 7.17
C GLU A 239 -20.75 5.78 7.88
N LYS A 240 -21.85 5.03 7.73
CA LYS A 240 -21.98 3.69 8.31
C LYS A 240 -20.95 2.73 7.73
N VAL A 241 -20.79 2.70 6.41
CA VAL A 241 -19.86 1.80 5.72
C VAL A 241 -18.40 2.17 6.02
N MET A 242 -18.06 3.45 6.01
CA MET A 242 -16.69 3.92 6.25
C MET A 242 -16.21 3.70 7.68
N ASN A 243 -17.15 3.62 8.64
CA ASN A 243 -16.86 3.31 10.05
C ASN A 243 -16.99 1.82 10.40
N LEU A 244 -17.19 0.93 9.42
CA LEU A 244 -17.17 -0.51 9.67
C LEU A 244 -15.79 -0.94 10.19
N LEU A 245 -15.81 -1.85 11.16
CA LEU A 245 -14.61 -2.54 11.63
C LEU A 245 -14.44 -3.84 10.83
N PRO A 246 -13.19 -4.28 10.58
CA PRO A 246 -12.94 -5.50 9.82
C PRO A 246 -13.51 -6.74 10.52
N PRO A 247 -13.95 -7.78 9.80
CA PRO A 247 -14.23 -9.07 10.42
C PRO A 247 -12.92 -9.73 10.91
N PRO A 248 -12.99 -10.65 11.88
CA PRO A 248 -11.79 -11.31 12.42
C PRO A 248 -11.12 -12.26 11.42
N ALA A 249 -11.87 -12.77 10.43
CA ALA A 249 -11.33 -13.68 9.42
C ALA A 249 -10.80 -12.91 8.20
N GLU A 250 -9.54 -13.15 7.85
CA GLU A 250 -8.87 -12.49 6.71
C GLU A 250 -9.56 -12.76 5.38
N ASN A 251 -10.03 -14.00 5.14
CA ASN A 251 -10.81 -14.34 3.94
C ASN A 251 -12.12 -13.55 3.87
N ALA A 252 -12.83 -13.40 5.00
CA ALA A 252 -14.05 -12.61 5.04
C ALA A 252 -13.75 -11.13 4.76
N ARG A 253 -12.66 -10.58 5.33
CA ARG A 253 -12.21 -9.21 5.08
C ARG A 253 -11.96 -8.98 3.58
N HIS A 254 -11.26 -9.91 2.95
CA HIS A 254 -10.98 -9.86 1.51
C HIS A 254 -12.26 -9.94 0.66
N HIS A 255 -13.19 -10.84 0.98
CA HIS A 255 -14.46 -10.94 0.25
C HIS A 255 -15.32 -9.68 0.37
N ILE A 256 -15.43 -9.10 1.57
CA ILE A 256 -16.15 -7.84 1.78
C ILE A 256 -15.46 -6.70 1.02
N GLY A 257 -14.12 -6.64 1.11
CA GLY A 257 -13.30 -5.67 0.38
C GLY A 257 -13.52 -5.76 -1.14
N LEU A 258 -13.55 -6.98 -1.69
CA LEU A 258 -13.84 -7.23 -3.11
C LEU A 258 -15.25 -6.80 -3.49
N TYR A 259 -16.23 -7.11 -2.65
CA TYR A 259 -17.62 -6.70 -2.85
C TYR A 259 -17.75 -5.17 -2.85
N PHE A 260 -17.12 -4.49 -1.90
CA PHE A 260 -17.05 -3.02 -1.86
C PHE A 260 -16.31 -2.45 -3.09
N TYR A 261 -15.21 -3.09 -3.49
CA TYR A 261 -14.42 -2.67 -4.64
C TYR A 261 -15.26 -2.67 -5.93
N GLN A 262 -15.95 -3.79 -6.19
CA GLN A 262 -16.73 -3.99 -7.41
C GLN A 262 -18.01 -3.15 -7.44
N ASN A 263 -18.71 -3.04 -6.31
CA ASN A 263 -20.03 -2.39 -6.29
C ASN A 263 -19.95 -0.87 -6.09
N PHE A 264 -18.80 -0.35 -5.64
CA PHE A 264 -18.68 1.07 -5.33
C PHE A 264 -17.32 1.65 -5.70
N PHE A 265 -16.24 1.17 -5.09
CA PHE A 265 -14.95 1.87 -5.13
C PHE A 265 -14.43 2.07 -6.54
N LYS A 266 -14.51 1.04 -7.40
CA LYS A 266 -14.08 1.15 -8.80
C LYS A 266 -14.86 2.25 -9.51
N GLU A 267 -16.18 2.22 -9.42
CA GLU A 267 -17.05 3.25 -9.99
C GLU A 267 -16.91 4.61 -9.32
N CYS A 268 -16.35 4.74 -8.11
CA CYS A 268 -16.13 6.01 -7.44
C CYS A 268 -14.72 6.59 -7.70
N ARG A 269 -13.72 5.73 -7.82
CA ARG A 269 -12.31 6.09 -8.06
C ARG A 269 -12.04 6.29 -9.54
N ASP A 270 -12.49 5.36 -10.38
CA ASP A 270 -12.28 5.45 -11.82
C ASP A 270 -12.98 6.68 -12.40
N LEU A 271 -13.81 7.40 -11.63
CA LEU A 271 -14.35 8.73 -11.97
C LEU A 271 -13.29 9.80 -12.23
N ALA A 272 -12.07 9.63 -11.74
CA ALA A 272 -10.93 10.46 -12.13
C ALA A 272 -10.44 10.17 -13.57
N GLN A 273 -10.58 8.92 -14.06
CA GLN A 273 -10.22 8.52 -15.43
C GLN A 273 -11.42 8.51 -16.40
N ALA A 274 -12.59 8.08 -15.93
CA ALA A 274 -13.88 8.07 -16.60
C ALA A 274 -14.41 9.48 -16.86
N GLY A 275 -13.73 10.54 -16.43
CA GLY A 275 -13.73 11.86 -17.07
C GLY A 275 -13.48 11.82 -18.60
N GLN A 276 -13.06 10.66 -19.13
CA GLN A 276 -12.86 10.40 -20.56
C GLN A 276 -13.92 9.49 -21.22
N GLU A 277 -14.88 8.91 -20.48
CA GLU A 277 -15.95 8.08 -21.03
C GLU A 277 -17.31 8.81 -21.05
N PRO A 278 -17.83 9.23 -22.22
CA PRO A 278 -18.93 10.20 -22.34
C PRO A 278 -20.28 9.82 -21.71
N ASP A 279 -20.46 8.58 -21.25
CA ASP A 279 -21.78 8.01 -20.97
C ASP A 279 -21.98 7.42 -19.56
N SER A 280 -20.98 7.50 -18.67
CA SER A 280 -21.15 6.99 -17.30
C SER A 280 -22.19 7.81 -16.51
N THR A 281 -22.97 7.13 -15.66
CA THR A 281 -23.99 7.78 -14.80
C THR A 281 -23.38 8.87 -13.92
N TYR A 282 -22.17 8.65 -13.41
CA TYR A 282 -21.48 9.66 -12.61
C TYR A 282 -21.03 10.86 -13.43
N GLN A 283 -20.46 10.68 -14.63
CA GLN A 283 -20.14 11.82 -15.49
C GLN A 283 -21.37 12.70 -15.71
N LYS A 284 -22.52 12.08 -15.98
CA LYS A 284 -23.79 12.79 -16.14
C LYS A 284 -24.16 13.57 -14.87
N VAL A 285 -23.96 12.97 -13.69
CA VAL A 285 -24.18 13.59 -12.38
C VAL A 285 -23.23 14.78 -12.16
N LEU A 286 -21.93 14.61 -12.36
CA LEU A 286 -20.90 15.64 -12.20
C LEU A 286 -21.10 16.78 -13.19
N HIS A 287 -21.30 16.49 -14.48
CA HIS A 287 -21.60 17.50 -15.49
C HIS A 287 -22.85 18.30 -15.17
N LYS A 288 -23.88 17.64 -14.63
CA LYS A 288 -25.09 18.33 -14.22
C LYS A 288 -24.84 19.22 -13.00
N PHE A 289 -24.06 18.73 -12.04
CA PHE A 289 -23.66 19.50 -10.86
C PHE A 289 -22.83 20.74 -11.25
N LEU A 290 -21.84 20.59 -12.13
CA LEU A 290 -21.00 21.68 -12.64
C LEU A 290 -21.76 22.70 -13.52
N LYS A 291 -22.96 22.36 -14.02
CA LYS A 291 -23.81 23.28 -14.77
C LYS A 291 -24.62 24.22 -13.87
N PHE A 292 -24.64 24.01 -12.56
CA PHE A 292 -25.26 24.96 -11.65
C PHE A 292 -24.40 26.22 -11.56
N ASP A 293 -25.03 27.38 -11.69
CA ASP A 293 -24.35 28.67 -11.65
C ASP A 293 -23.64 28.83 -10.30
N GLU A 294 -22.32 29.01 -10.32
CA GLU A 294 -21.48 29.26 -9.13
C GLU A 294 -21.93 30.52 -8.36
N ASN A 295 -22.69 31.42 -9.00
CA ASN A 295 -23.22 32.63 -8.39
C ASN A 295 -24.52 32.40 -7.58
N ASP A 296 -25.10 31.20 -7.64
CA ASP A 296 -26.36 30.86 -6.98
C ASP A 296 -26.15 30.22 -5.60
N LYS A 297 -25.72 31.05 -4.64
CA LYS A 297 -25.31 30.60 -3.31
C LYS A 297 -26.35 29.74 -2.59
N GLU A 298 -27.64 30.04 -2.75
CA GLU A 298 -28.73 29.29 -2.12
C GLU A 298 -28.82 27.84 -2.65
N LEU A 299 -28.63 27.67 -3.96
CA LEU A 299 -28.60 26.35 -4.60
C LEU A 299 -27.38 25.54 -4.13
N TRP A 300 -26.22 26.19 -4.06
CA TRP A 300 -24.98 25.57 -3.59
C TRP A 300 -25.07 25.12 -2.13
N ASP A 301 -25.58 25.97 -1.24
CA ASP A 301 -25.75 25.64 0.18
C ASP A 301 -26.66 24.41 0.37
N LYS A 302 -27.72 24.29 -0.45
CA LYS A 302 -28.63 23.13 -0.41
C LYS A 302 -28.00 21.86 -0.97
N LEU A 303 -27.09 21.97 -1.93
CA LEU A 303 -26.43 20.83 -2.56
C LEU A 303 -25.10 20.43 -1.89
N MET A 304 -24.69 21.11 -0.82
CA MET A 304 -23.54 20.74 0.03
C MET A 304 -23.45 19.24 0.39
N PRO A 305 -24.56 18.51 0.67
CA PRO A 305 -24.50 17.08 0.96
C PRO A 305 -23.85 16.23 -0.14
N PHE A 306 -23.87 16.69 -1.40
CA PHE A 306 -23.13 16.06 -2.51
C PHE A 306 -21.63 16.03 -2.21
N GLY A 307 -21.02 17.16 -1.82
CA GLY A 307 -19.60 17.23 -1.49
C GLY A 307 -19.26 16.47 -0.21
N GLU A 308 -20.14 16.51 0.79
CA GLU A 308 -19.99 15.76 2.04
C GLU A 308 -19.93 14.25 1.79
N PHE A 309 -20.75 13.73 0.86
CA PHE A 309 -20.72 12.32 0.49
C PHE A 309 -19.33 11.87 0.04
N TYR A 310 -18.70 12.55 -0.93
CA TYR A 310 -17.37 12.17 -1.42
C TYR A 310 -16.30 12.35 -0.36
N LYS A 311 -16.40 13.41 0.45
CA LYS A 311 -15.50 13.62 1.59
C LYS A 311 -15.56 12.43 2.55
N THR A 312 -16.77 11.98 2.91
CA THR A 312 -16.98 10.81 3.76
C THR A 312 -16.41 9.54 3.11
N MET A 313 -16.68 9.30 1.83
CA MET A 313 -16.15 8.12 1.13
C MET A 313 -14.63 8.11 1.02
N SER A 314 -13.99 9.28 0.98
CA SER A 314 -12.53 9.42 1.02
C SER A 314 -11.92 9.28 2.41
N ASN A 315 -12.67 8.79 3.41
CA ASN A 315 -12.16 8.57 4.77
C ASN A 315 -10.98 7.58 4.76
N ALA A 316 -9.79 8.12 4.98
CA ALA A 316 -8.54 7.36 4.90
C ALA A 316 -8.40 6.29 5.98
N ASP A 317 -9.14 6.37 7.09
CA ASP A 317 -9.05 5.39 8.18
C ASP A 317 -9.93 4.14 7.95
N SER A 318 -10.73 4.10 6.87
CA SER A 318 -11.59 2.94 6.57
C SER A 318 -10.78 1.75 6.07
N TYR A 319 -10.97 0.58 6.70
CA TYR A 319 -10.34 -0.66 6.21
C TYR A 319 -10.86 -1.08 4.83
N LEU A 320 -12.08 -0.70 4.46
CA LEU A 320 -12.64 -1.01 3.15
C LEU A 320 -11.96 -0.22 2.04
N ASN A 321 -11.61 1.04 2.33
CA ASN A 321 -10.81 1.84 1.41
C ASN A 321 -9.43 1.22 1.24
N GLU A 322 -8.77 0.80 2.33
CA GLU A 322 -7.49 0.08 2.28
C GLU A 322 -7.57 -1.18 1.40
N GLU A 323 -8.56 -2.04 1.62
CA GLU A 323 -8.76 -3.26 0.82
C GLU A 323 -8.99 -2.95 -0.66
N ALA A 324 -9.85 -1.98 -0.96
CA ALA A 324 -10.20 -1.64 -2.34
C ALA A 324 -9.02 -1.03 -3.11
N VAL A 325 -8.22 -0.23 -2.41
CA VAL A 325 -6.99 0.35 -2.91
C VAL A 325 -5.92 -0.72 -3.21
N TYR A 326 -5.78 -1.71 -2.31
CA TYR A 326 -4.94 -2.89 -2.53
C TYR A 326 -5.40 -3.70 -3.76
N LEU A 327 -6.69 -4.04 -3.83
CA LEU A 327 -7.29 -4.80 -4.93
C LEU A 327 -7.11 -4.14 -6.29
N HIS A 328 -7.31 -2.82 -6.37
CA HIS A 328 -7.09 -2.06 -7.61
C HIS A 328 -5.63 -2.17 -8.08
N THR A 329 -4.68 -2.12 -7.15
CA THR A 329 -3.26 -2.22 -7.48
C THR A 329 -2.88 -3.61 -7.95
N GLU A 330 -3.44 -4.64 -7.33
CA GLU A 330 -3.24 -6.03 -7.74
C GLU A 330 -3.74 -6.26 -9.17
N ALA A 331 -4.93 -5.77 -9.50
CA ALA A 331 -5.50 -5.83 -10.85
C ALA A 331 -4.57 -5.17 -11.89
N ASN A 332 -4.09 -3.95 -11.63
CA ASN A 332 -3.19 -3.24 -12.54
C ASN A 332 -1.87 -3.99 -12.78
N ARG A 333 -1.32 -4.63 -11.73
CA ARG A 333 -0.09 -5.45 -11.86
C ARG A 333 -0.33 -6.70 -12.71
N GLN A 334 -1.46 -7.38 -12.53
CA GLN A 334 -1.83 -8.54 -13.34
C GLN A 334 -2.00 -8.16 -14.82
N ASP A 335 -2.62 -7.02 -15.09
CA ASP A 335 -2.76 -6.47 -16.44
C ASP A 335 -1.41 -6.13 -17.08
N GLU A 336 -0.52 -5.45 -16.36
CA GLU A 336 0.83 -5.17 -16.85
C GLU A 336 1.62 -6.45 -17.13
N ARG A 337 1.54 -7.44 -16.24
CA ARG A 337 2.21 -8.73 -16.41
C ARG A 337 1.70 -9.43 -17.66
N THR A 338 0.39 -9.43 -17.87
CA THR A 338 -0.25 -10.01 -19.06
C THR A 338 0.18 -9.28 -20.33
N LYS A 339 0.20 -7.94 -20.32
CA LYS A 339 0.67 -7.11 -21.45
C LYS A 339 2.16 -7.32 -21.78
N ARG A 340 3.02 -7.54 -20.77
CA ARG A 340 4.44 -7.86 -20.98
C ARG A 340 4.63 -9.24 -21.58
N LEU A 341 3.86 -10.23 -21.12
CA LEU A 341 3.89 -11.59 -21.64
C LEU A 341 3.35 -11.69 -23.07
N SER A 342 2.40 -10.82 -23.47
CA SER A 342 1.87 -10.78 -24.84
C SER A 342 2.79 -10.04 -25.83
N ARG A 343 3.55 -9.04 -25.37
CA ARG A 343 4.56 -8.32 -26.19
C ARG A 343 5.86 -9.11 -26.39
N GLY A 344 6.10 -10.15 -25.60
CA GLY A 344 7.26 -11.04 -25.71
C GLY A 344 7.03 -12.27 -26.62
N ARG A 345 5.99 -12.25 -27.47
CA ARG A 345 5.72 -13.28 -28.48
C ARG A 345 6.04 -12.78 -29.87
#